data_AF-A0A9X0YGM0-F1
#
_entry.id   AF-A0A9X0YGM0-F1
#
_cell.length_a   1.000
_cell.length_b   1.000
_cell.length_c   1.000
_cell.angle_alpha   90.00
_cell.angle_beta   90.00
_cell.angle_gamma   90.00
#
_symmetry.space_group_name_H-M   'P 1'
#
loop_
_entity.id
_entity.type
_entity.pdbx_description
1 polymer ?
#
loop_
_entity_poly.entity_id
_entity_poly.type
_entity_poly.pdbx_seq_one_letter_code
_entity_poly.pdbx_strand_id
1 'polypeptide(L)'
;MGKRKTVWPTDREIRLRFILFAVIDAASAEGVPAELLLPAQKLLRDAPTQAQLLDTLGTILATDEMYGFRFPPGSEAEELMQTLELPACKNS
;
A
#
# COMPACT_ATOMS: atom_id res chain seq x y z
N MET A 1 -8.90 -31.40 15.51
CA MET A 1 -8.26 -30.12 15.90
C MET A 1 -7.24 -29.74 14.82
N GLY A 2 -7.63 -28.86 13.89
CA GLY A 2 -6.81 -28.48 12.74
C GLY A 2 -5.69 -27.54 13.17
N LYS A 3 -4.44 -27.94 12.93
CA LYS A 3 -3.26 -27.09 13.17
C LYS A 3 -3.42 -25.82 12.33
N ARG A 4 -3.70 -24.68 12.98
CA ARG A 4 -3.62 -23.37 12.35
C ARG A 4 -2.16 -23.18 11.94
N LYS A 5 -1.86 -23.40 10.66
CA LYS A 5 -0.57 -23.01 10.08
C LYS A 5 -0.46 -21.50 10.30
N THR A 6 0.45 -21.08 11.17
CA THR A 6 0.87 -19.68 11.23
C THR A 6 1.54 -19.37 9.90
N VAL A 7 0.76 -18.87 8.95
CA VAL A 7 1.27 -18.33 7.70
C VAL A 7 1.98 -17.04 8.09
N TRP A 8 3.31 -17.11 8.14
CA TRP A 8 4.13 -15.94 8.38
C TRP A 8 3.99 -15.00 7.18
N PRO A 9 3.81 -13.69 7.41
CA PRO A 9 3.78 -12.74 6.32
C PRO A 9 5.12 -12.79 5.59
N THR A 10 5.04 -12.83 4.28
CA THR A 10 6.19 -12.78 3.39
C THR A 10 6.91 -11.45 3.58
N ASP A 11 8.22 -11.40 3.37
CA ASP A 11 9.00 -10.17 3.39
C ASP A 11 8.35 -9.04 2.55
N ARG A 12 7.79 -9.38 1.39
CA ARG A 12 6.98 -8.48 0.55
C ARG A 12 5.75 -7.90 1.26
N GLU A 13 5.01 -8.71 2.02
CA GLU A 13 3.83 -8.27 2.77
C GLU A 13 4.22 -7.35 3.92
N ILE A 14 5.34 -7.65 4.59
CA ILE A 14 5.90 -6.78 5.62
C ILE A 14 6.25 -5.42 5.02
N ARG A 15 6.98 -5.39 3.90
CA ARG A 15 7.34 -4.15 3.20
C ARG A 15 6.11 -3.36 2.76
N LEU A 16 5.10 -4.01 2.17
CA LEU A 16 3.86 -3.34 1.76
C LEU A 16 3.12 -2.69 2.94
N ARG A 17 3.15 -3.32 4.13
CA ARG A 17 2.54 -2.69 5.33
C ARG A 17 3.28 -1.43 5.75
N PHE A 18 4.62 -1.44 5.70
CA PHE A 18 5.41 -0.24 5.98
C PHE A 18 5.15 0.87 4.95
N ILE A 19 5.07 0.52 3.67
CA ILE A 19 4.78 1.47 2.60
C ILE A 19 3.37 2.05 2.76
N LEU A 20 2.36 1.21 3.00
CA LEU A 20 0.99 1.68 3.24
C LEU A 20 0.92 2.58 4.47
N PHE A 21 1.63 2.25 5.55
CA PHE A 21 1.70 3.11 6.73
C PHE A 21 2.30 4.49 6.40
N ALA A 22 3.43 4.52 5.67
CA ALA A 22 4.06 5.77 5.25
C ALA A 22 3.17 6.60 4.29
N VAL A 23 2.45 5.94 3.39
CA VAL A 23 1.49 6.60 2.49
C VAL A 23 0.30 7.16 3.26
N ILE A 24 -0.22 6.45 4.25
CA ILE A 24 -1.29 6.96 5.12
C ILE A 24 -0.82 8.20 5.89
N ASP A 25 0.41 8.18 6.41
CA ASP A 25 0.99 9.32 7.13
C ASP A 25 1.18 10.54 6.19
N ALA A 26 1.74 10.33 5.00
CA ALA A 26 1.87 11.37 3.98
C ALA A 26 0.50 11.91 3.54
N ALA A 27 -0.44 11.04 3.22
CA ALA A 27 -1.81 11.41 2.86
C ALA A 27 -2.51 12.20 3.98
N SER A 28 -2.27 11.85 5.24
CA SER A 28 -2.75 12.63 6.37
C SER A 28 -2.13 14.02 6.45
N ALA A 29 -0.87 14.19 6.02
CA ALA A 29 -0.20 15.48 5.97
C ALA A 29 -0.67 16.34 4.79
N GLU A 30 -0.98 15.72 3.65
CA GLU A 30 -1.55 16.38 2.45
C GLU A 30 -3.04 16.76 2.63
N GLY A 31 -3.71 16.22 3.66
CA GLY A 31 -5.09 16.58 4.01
C GLY A 31 -6.15 15.63 3.46
N VAL A 32 -5.78 14.43 3.02
CA VAL A 32 -6.72 13.37 2.62
C VAL A 32 -7.73 13.12 3.75
N PRO A 33 -9.04 13.04 3.45
CA PRO A 33 -10.05 12.94 4.48
C PRO A 33 -9.90 11.65 5.29
N ALA A 34 -10.11 11.78 6.61
CA ALA A 34 -10.01 10.66 7.54
C ALA A 34 -10.95 9.50 7.20
N GLU A 35 -12.05 9.75 6.48
CA GLU A 35 -12.95 8.69 6.01
C GLU A 35 -12.27 7.66 5.09
N LEU A 36 -11.22 8.06 4.37
CA LEU A 36 -10.39 7.17 3.55
C LEU A 36 -9.23 6.57 4.33
N LEU A 37 -8.62 7.36 5.23
CA LEU A 37 -7.45 6.91 6.01
C LEU A 37 -7.80 5.93 7.13
N LEU A 38 -8.96 6.09 7.78
CA LEU A 38 -9.39 5.24 8.89
C LEU A 38 -9.60 3.77 8.48
N PRO A 39 -10.28 3.45 7.35
CA PRO A 39 -10.35 2.09 6.83
C PRO A 39 -8.97 1.50 6.51
N ALA A 40 -8.06 2.30 5.94
CA ALA A 40 -6.71 1.85 5.59
C ALA A 40 -5.87 1.51 6.84
N GLN A 41 -5.97 2.33 7.90
CA GLN A 41 -5.33 2.05 9.20
C GLN A 41 -5.92 0.81 9.87
N LYS A 42 -7.24 0.63 9.77
CA LYS A 42 -7.91 -0.57 10.29
C LYS A 42 -7.43 -1.82 9.57
N LEU A 43 -7.31 -1.75 8.24
CA LEU A 43 -6.81 -2.84 7.41
C LEU A 43 -5.42 -3.31 7.87
N LEU A 44 -4.51 -2.40 8.21
CA LEU A 44 -3.18 -2.74 8.75
C LEU A 44 -3.23 -3.57 10.04
N ARG A 45 -4.29 -3.42 10.85
CA ARG A 45 -4.48 -4.17 12.11
C ARG A 45 -5.05 -5.57 11.91
N ASP A 46 -5.79 -5.82 10.83
CA ASP A 46 -6.54 -7.06 10.58
C ASP A 46 -5.76 -8.11 9.75
N ALA A 47 -4.43 -8.06 9.75
CA ALA A 47 -3.54 -8.94 8.99
C ALA A 47 -3.85 -8.97 7.48
N PRO A 48 -3.66 -7.83 6.78
CA PRO A 48 -4.10 -7.69 5.40
C PRO A 48 -3.24 -8.50 4.45
N THR A 49 -3.87 -8.96 3.38
CA THR A 49 -3.20 -9.65 2.27
C THR A 49 -2.53 -8.63 1.34
N GLN A 50 -1.54 -9.09 0.57
CA GLN A 50 -0.87 -8.27 -0.44
C GLN A 50 -1.84 -7.55 -1.39
N ALA A 51 -2.89 -8.23 -1.85
CA ALA A 51 -3.87 -7.63 -2.76
C ALA A 51 -4.63 -6.47 -2.11
N GLN A 52 -5.05 -6.64 -0.85
CA GLN A 52 -5.76 -5.58 -0.10
C GLN A 52 -4.85 -4.37 0.16
N LEU A 53 -3.58 -4.62 0.47
CA LEU A 53 -2.59 -3.55 0.65
C LEU A 53 -2.42 -2.73 -0.63
N LEU A 54 -2.31 -3.40 -1.78
CA LEU A 54 -2.18 -2.74 -3.09
C LEU A 54 -3.43 -1.97 -3.50
N ASP A 55 -4.60 -2.56 -3.31
CA ASP A 55 -5.89 -1.92 -3.62
C ASP A 55 -6.11 -0.65 -2.78
N THR A 56 -5.79 -0.72 -1.49
CA THR A 56 -5.87 0.44 -0.58
C THR A 56 -4.83 1.49 -0.93
N LEU A 57 -3.59 1.09 -1.22
CA LEU A 57 -2.54 1.99 -1.71
C LEU A 57 -3.00 2.73 -2.98
N GLY A 58 -3.54 2.00 -3.96
CA GLY A 58 -4.07 2.58 -5.19
C GLY A 58 -5.21 3.56 -4.94
N THR A 59 -6.13 3.22 -4.03
CA THR A 59 -7.26 4.10 -3.67
C THR A 59 -6.79 5.41 -3.04
N ILE A 60 -5.81 5.36 -2.12
CA ILE A 60 -5.25 6.57 -1.49
C ILE A 60 -4.49 7.40 -2.53
N LEU A 61 -3.64 6.77 -3.33
CA LEU A 61 -2.84 7.46 -4.35
C LEU A 61 -3.69 8.03 -5.50
N ALA A 62 -4.91 7.52 -5.71
CA ALA A 62 -5.84 8.03 -6.71
C ALA A 62 -6.66 9.25 -6.23
N THR A 63 -6.50 9.68 -4.97
CA THR A 63 -7.14 10.90 -4.46
C THR A 63 -6.51 12.16 -5.07
N ASP A 64 -7.30 13.23 -5.16
CA ASP A 64 -6.85 14.50 -5.75
C ASP A 64 -5.79 15.17 -4.85
N GLU A 65 -5.90 14.99 -3.54
CA GLU A 65 -4.92 15.46 -2.55
C GLU A 65 -3.55 14.79 -2.71
N MET A 66 -3.53 13.55 -3.23
CA MET A 66 -2.30 12.83 -3.53
C MET A 66 -1.83 13.06 -4.98
N TYR A 67 -2.49 13.94 -5.73
CA TYR A 67 -2.09 14.26 -7.10
C TYR A 67 -0.71 14.92 -7.12
N GLY A 68 0.25 14.25 -7.77
CA GLY A 68 1.65 14.68 -7.80
C GLY A 68 2.52 14.08 -6.70
N PHE A 69 1.94 13.34 -5.75
CA PHE A 69 2.71 12.51 -4.84
C PHE A 69 3.52 11.48 -5.63
N ARG A 70 4.80 11.39 -5.34
CA ARG A 70 5.67 10.33 -5.84
C ARG A 70 6.50 9.78 -4.71
N PHE A 71 6.73 8.48 -4.76
CA PHE A 71 7.73 7.86 -3.91
C PHE A 71 9.11 8.47 -4.23
N PRO A 72 9.98 8.64 -3.22
CA PRO A 72 11.33 9.12 -3.47
C PRO A 72 12.05 8.20 -4.48
N PRO A 73 12.78 8.78 -5.45
CA PRO A 73 13.45 7.99 -6.47
C PRO A 73 14.50 7.07 -5.85
N GLY A 74 14.49 5.79 -6.25
CA GLY A 74 15.36 4.76 -5.68
C GLY A 74 15.01 4.35 -4.25
N SER A 75 13.81 4.70 -3.76
CA SER A 75 13.30 4.14 -2.50
C SER A 75 12.76 2.73 -2.72
N GLU A 76 12.79 1.91 -1.67
CA GLU A 76 12.19 0.56 -1.72
C GLU A 76 10.71 0.58 -2.09
N ALA A 77 10.00 1.67 -1.75
CA ALA A 77 8.61 1.85 -2.14
C ALA A 77 8.46 2.03 -3.65
N GLU A 78 9.30 2.85 -4.27
CA GLU A 78 9.33 3.02 -5.72
C GLU A 78 9.71 1.71 -6.43
N GLU A 79 10.77 1.03 -5.99
CA GLU A 79 11.19 -0.25 -6.57
C GLU A 79 10.10 -1.32 -6.45
N LEU A 80 9.43 -1.38 -5.30
CA LEU A 80 8.36 -2.34 -5.06
C LEU A 80 7.13 -2.02 -5.91
N MET A 81 6.75 -0.75 -6.01
CA MET A 81 5.64 -0.31 -6.87
C MET A 81 5.96 -0.59 -8.34
N GLN A 82 7.17 -0.30 -8.83
CA GLN A 82 7.60 -0.66 -10.19
C GLN A 82 7.61 -2.18 -10.43
N THR A 83 7.99 -2.96 -9.41
CA THR A 83 7.99 -4.43 -9.49
C THR A 83 6.57 -5.00 -9.48
N LEU A 84 5.62 -4.33 -8.83
CA LEU A 84 4.21 -4.71 -8.76
C LEU A 84 3.42 -4.20 -9.98
N GLU A 85 3.85 -3.08 -10.57
CA GLU A 85 3.46 -2.57 -11.89
C GLU A 85 4.13 -3.39 -13.02
N LEU A 86 3.78 -4.67 -13.14
CA LEU A 86 4.12 -5.48 -14.33
C LEU A 86 2.96 -5.44 -15.34
N PRO A 87 3.15 -5.03 -16.61
CA PRO A 87 3.81 -3.85 -17.15
C PRO A 87 2.81 -2.69 -17.31
N ALA A 88 3.19 -1.46 -16.99
CA ALA A 88 2.58 -0.32 -17.67
C ALA A 88 2.91 -0.43 -19.17
N CYS A 89 1.97 -0.93 -19.98
CA CYS A 89 2.03 -1.01 -21.44
C CYS A 89 3.16 -1.87 -22.05
N LYS A 90 2.90 -3.18 -22.17
CA LYS A 90 3.26 -3.90 -23.39
C LYS A 90 1.95 -4.43 -23.97
N ASN A 91 1.44 -3.75 -24.99
CA ASN A 91 0.82 -4.30 -26.21
C ASN A 91 -0.33 -3.40 -26.72
N SER A 92 -0.04 -2.78 -27.86
CA SER A 92 -0.91 -2.55 -29.02
C SER A 92 -1.92 -1.41 -28.99
#